data_AF-A0A6L9EFV6-F1
#
_entry.id   AF-A0A6L9EFV6-F1
#
_cell.length_a   1.000
_cell.length_b   1.000
_cell.length_c   1.000
_cell.angle_alpha   90.00
_cell.angle_beta   90.00
_cell.angle_gamma   90.00
#
_symmetry.space_group_name_H-M   'P 1'
#
loop_
_entity.id
_entity.type
_entity.pdbx_description
1 polymer ?
#
loop_
_entity_poly.entity_id
_entity_poly.type
_entity_poly.pdbx_seq_one_letter_code
_entity_poly.pdbx_strand_id
1 'polypeptide(L)' 'MINKSEQEHALAAQHVFTENNEVFIKKTTAKGQSAGRMEETEWFPVNFQWIPVMELRRKMRYESNL' A
#
# COMPACT_ATOMS: atom_id res chain seq x y z
N MET A 1 -24.62 -12.59 -7.39
CA MET A 1 -24.21 -11.75 -6.26
C MET A 1 -22.86 -12.26 -5.79
N ILE A 2 -21.78 -11.53 -6.06
CA ILE A 2 -20.43 -11.92 -5.61
C ILE A 2 -20.17 -11.16 -4.31
N ASN A 3 -19.88 -11.89 -3.24
CA ASN A 3 -19.61 -11.33 -1.92
C ASN A 3 -18.34 -10.49 -1.99
N LYS A 4 -18.51 -9.19 -1.71
CA LYS A 4 -17.50 -8.14 -1.78
C LYS A 4 -16.56 -8.16 -0.56
N SER A 5 -16.18 -9.35 -0.08
CA SER A 5 -15.34 -9.53 1.11
C SER A 5 -13.94 -10.06 0.81
N GLU A 6 -13.63 -10.40 -0.44
CA GLU A 6 -12.25 -10.55 -0.91
C GLU A 6 -11.74 -9.18 -1.35
N GLN A 7 -11.61 -8.26 -0.41
CA GLN A 7 -10.89 -7.01 -0.64
C GLN A 7 -9.41 -7.39 -0.80
N GLU A 8 -8.98 -7.58 -2.05
CA GLU A 8 -7.57 -7.55 -2.39
C GLU A 8 -6.97 -6.30 -1.73
N HIS A 9 -5.91 -6.49 -0.94
CA HIS A 9 -5.07 -5.41 -0.40
C HIS A 9 -4.29 -4.72 -1.53
N ALA A 10 -4.99 -4.30 -2.59
CA ALA A 10 -4.42 -3.55 -3.68
C ALA A 10 -4.12 -2.13 -3.16
N LEU A 11 -2.86 -1.73 -3.24
CA LEU A 11 -2.45 -0.35 -3.00
C LEU A 11 -3.21 0.53 -4.00
N ALA A 12 -4.20 1.29 -3.52
CA ALA A 12 -4.90 2.30 -4.30
C ALA A 12 -3.97 3.53 -4.50
N ALA A 13 -2.93 3.35 -5.30
CA ALA A 13 -1.97 4.37 -5.66
C ALA A 13 -2.31 4.91 -7.06
N GLN A 14 -2.66 6.19 -7.16
CA GLN A 14 -3.00 6.80 -8.45
C GLN A 14 -1.77 7.22 -9.26
N HIS A 15 -0.62 7.42 -8.60
CA HIS A 15 0.61 7.89 -9.23
C HIS A 15 1.83 7.20 -8.63
N VAL A 16 2.79 6.85 -9.49
CA VAL A 16 4.08 6.23 -9.14
C VAL A 16 5.17 6.95 -9.93
N PHE A 17 6.34 7.16 -9.33
CA PHE A 17 7.55 7.58 -10.06
C PHE A 17 8.78 6.80 -9.57
N THR A 18 9.86 6.88 -10.34
CA THR A 18 11.14 6.22 -10.02
C THR A 18 12.28 7.23 -10.06
N GLU A 19 13.12 7.23 -9.04
CA GLU A 19 14.33 8.06 -8.95
C GLU A 19 15.40 7.31 -8.16
N ASN A 20 16.67 7.38 -8.55
CA ASN A 20 17.79 6.75 -7.84
C ASN A 20 17.61 5.24 -7.52
N ASN A 21 16.99 4.48 -8.42
CA ASN A 21 16.62 3.07 -8.23
C ASN A 21 15.59 2.79 -7.12
N GLU A 22 14.90 3.82 -6.65
CA GLU A 22 13.81 3.72 -5.69
C GLU A 22 12.47 4.00 -6.40
N VAL A 23 11.41 3.33 -5.96
CA VAL A 23 10.04 3.55 -6.46
C VAL A 23 9.28 4.29 -5.39
N PHE A 24 8.56 5.34 -5.78
CA PHE A 24 7.78 6.17 -4.87
C PHE A 24 6.30 6.11 -5.22
N ILE A 25 5.46 6.01 -4.20
CA ILE A 25 4.00 6.01 -4.33
C ILE A 25 3.45 7.31 -3.75
N LYS A 26 2.53 7.94 -4.48
CA LYS A 26 1.77 9.09 -3.99
C LYS A 26 0.66 8.62 -3.06
N LYS A 27 0.64 9.12 -1.83
CA LYS A 27 -0.52 9.00 -0.94
C LYS A 27 -1.13 10.38 -0.73
N THR A 28 -2.40 10.49 -1.06
CA THR A 28 -3.21 11.66 -0.71
C THR A 28 -3.86 11.38 0.63
N THR A 29 -3.53 12.16 1.66
CA THR A 29 -4.26 12.10 2.93
C THR A 29 -5.13 13.34 3.07
N ALA A 30 -6.43 13.14 3.29
CA ALA A 30 -7.32 14.25 3.58
C ALA A 30 -7.18 14.61 5.06
N LYS A 31 -6.31 15.57 5.40
CA LYS A 31 -6.30 16.19 6.73
C LYS A 31 -7.23 17.40 6.77
N GLY A 32 -8.04 17.50 7.82
CA GLY A 32 -8.78 18.70 8.20
C GLY A 32 -10.30 18.63 8.01
N GLN A 33 -11.04 18.68 9.13
CA GLN A 33 -12.46 19.03 9.20
C GLN A 33 -12.60 20.52 9.56
N SER A 34 -12.22 21.43 8.68
CA SER A 34 -12.66 22.84 8.76
C SER A 34 -12.22 23.59 7.51
N ALA A 35 -13.20 24.21 6.84
CA ALA A 35 -13.10 25.21 5.78
C ALA A 35 -11.73 25.32 5.05
N GLY A 36 -11.53 24.48 4.04
CA GLY A 36 -10.35 24.50 3.16
C GLY A 36 -9.62 23.17 3.19
N ARG A 37 -10.09 22.21 2.39
CA ARG A 37 -9.42 20.91 2.21
C ARG A 37 -8.11 21.15 1.45
N MET A 38 -7.02 21.38 2.17
CA MET A 38 -5.69 21.30 1.58
C MET A 38 -5.34 19.82 1.49
N GLU A 39 -5.34 19.27 0.27
CA GLU A 39 -4.89 17.91 0.02
C GLU A 39 -3.37 17.87 0.19
N GLU A 40 -2.92 17.32 1.32
CA GLU A 40 -1.50 17.07 1.54
C GLU A 40 -1.09 15.84 0.74
N THR A 41 -0.31 16.08 -0.31
CA THR A 41 0.30 15.04 -1.13
C THR A 41 1.67 14.72 -0.57
N GLU A 42 1.85 13.48 -0.10
CA GLU A 42 3.15 12.97 0.32
C GLU A 42 3.56 11.77 -0.54
N TRP A 43 4.87 11.69 -0.82
CA TRP A 43 5.47 10.58 -1.56
C TRP A 43 6.22 9.68 -0.61
N PHE A 44 6.02 8.36 -0.75
CA PHE A 44 6.62 7.36 0.11
C PHE A 44 7.43 6.36 -0.71
N PRO A 45 8.66 6.03 -0.31
CA PRO A 45 9.44 4.99 -0.96
C PRO A 45 8.80 3.62 -0.72
N VAL A 46 8.82 2.78 -1.75
CA VAL A 46 8.38 1.39 -1.69
C VAL A 46 9.59 0.53 -1.38
N ASN A 47 9.54 -0.13 -0.23
CA ASN A 47 10.56 -1.11 0.12
C ASN A 47 10.20 -2.46 -0.51
N PHE A 48 10.90 -2.84 -1.59
CA PHE A 48 10.78 -4.17 -2.18
C PHE A 48 11.66 -5.16 -1.42
N GLN A 49 11.04 -6.24 -0.94
CA GLN A 49 11.76 -7.33 -0.29
C GLN A 49 11.63 -8.60 -1.14
N TRP A 50 12.78 -9.18 -1.48
CA TRP A 50 12.83 -10.50 -2.09
C TRP A 50 12.69 -11.55 -1.01
N ILE A 51 11.54 -12.23 -1.00
CA ILE A 51 11.28 -13.32 -0.06
C ILE A 51 11.15 -14.63 -0.85
N PRO A 52 11.88 -15.70 -0.47
CA PRO A 52 11.70 -17.01 -1.07
C PRO A 52 10.24 -17.47 -0.92
N VAL A 53 9.66 -18.06 -1.97
CA VAL A 53 8.25 -18.49 -1.96
C VAL A 53 7.93 -19.41 -0.78
N MET A 54 8.86 -20.30 -0.39
CA MET A 54 8.67 -21.17 0.78
C MET A 54 8.55 -20.40 2.09
N GLU A 55 9.35 -19.34 2.27
CA GLU A 55 9.31 -18.49 3.45
C GLU A 55 8.04 -17.63 3.48
N LEU A 56 7.64 -17.08 2.33
CA LEU A 56 6.37 -16.36 2.20
C LEU A 56 5.19 -17.23 2.63
N ARG A 57 5.12 -18.48 2.14
CA ARG A 57 4.08 -19.44 2.52
C ARG A 57 4.11 -19.79 4.00
N ARG A 58 5.28 -19.80 4.64
CA ARG A 58 5.41 -20.05 6.09
C ARG A 58 4.87 -18.86 6.88
N LYS A 59 5.23 -17.62 6.51
CA LYS A 59 4.76 -16.38 7.15
C LYS A 59 3.24 -16.23 7.04
N MET A 60 2.70 -16.41 5.83
CA MET A 60 1.25 -16.29 5.58
C MET A 60 0.42 -17.30 6.38
N ARG A 61 0.92 -18.54 6.55
CA ARG A 61 0.24 -19.55 7.38
C ARG A 61 0.32 -19.25 8.88
N TYR A 62 1.34 -18.54 9.33
CA TYR A 62 1.46 -18.13 10.73
C TYR A 62 0.47 -17.01 11.04
N GLU A 63 0.34 -16.03 10.14
CA GLU A 63 -0.58 -14.91 10.28
C GLU A 63 -2.05 -15.31 10.17
N SER A 64 -2.38 -16.38 9.44
CA SER A 64 -3.77 -16.90 9.35
C SER A 64 -4.24 -17.67 10.59
N ASN A 65 -3.34 -17.99 11.53
CA ASN A 65 -3.63 -18.72 12.77
C ASN A 65 -3.59 -17.80 14.02
N LEU A 66 -3.43 -16.49 13.82
CA LEU A 66 -3.55 -15.43 14.81
C LEU A 66 -4.87 -14.69 14.58
#